data_AF-X1C2J9-F1
#
_entry.id   AF-X1C2J9-F1
#
_cell.length_a   1.000
_cell.length_b   1.000
_cell.length_c   1.000
_cell.angle_alpha   90.00
_cell.angle_beta   90.00
_cell.angle_gamma   90.00
#
_symmetry.space_group_name_H-M   'P 1'
#
loop_
_entity.id
_entity.type
_entity.pdbx_description
1 polymer ?
#
loop_
_entity_poly.entity_id
_entity_poly.type
_entity_poly.pdbx_seq_one_letter_code
_entity_poly.pdbx_strand_id
1 'polypeptide(L)'
;MEDEYMDIYEKYPSEKATVQELVDHIDYVVNLIGVDHVGIGTDFDGGGSIEGCDDVSELPNITEELFRRGYSEKDIQKIWGANIMRVFRKVVEVARSVGA
;
A
#
# COMPACT_ATOMS: atom_id res chain seq x y z
N MET A 1 -23.53 15.91 -10.71
CA MET A 1 -22.71 14.87 -10.06
C MET A 1 -21.24 15.24 -10.14
N GLU A 2 -20.66 15.47 -11.32
CA GLU A 2 -19.30 16.05 -11.43
C GLU A 2 -19.20 17.44 -10.80
N ASP A 3 -20.17 18.33 -11.06
CA ASP A 3 -20.17 19.69 -10.50
C ASP A 3 -20.20 19.68 -8.96
N GLU A 4 -21.09 18.88 -8.35
CA GLU A 4 -21.17 18.73 -6.89
C GLU A 4 -19.90 18.12 -6.28
N TYR A 5 -19.21 17.23 -7.02
CA TYR A 5 -17.91 16.67 -6.60
C TYR A 5 -16.82 17.74 -6.60
N MET A 6 -16.78 18.59 -7.63
CA MET A 6 -15.81 19.68 -7.72
C MET A 6 -16.05 20.77 -6.68
N ASP A 7 -17.32 21.08 -6.38
CA ASP A 7 -17.69 22.03 -5.32
C ASP A 7 -17.17 21.58 -3.94
N ILE A 8 -17.14 20.26 -3.67
CA ILE A 8 -16.60 19.70 -2.43
C ILE A 8 -15.09 19.94 -2.34
N TYR A 9 -14.33 19.72 -3.42
CA TYR A 9 -12.89 19.94 -3.43
C TYR A 9 -12.51 21.42 -3.34
N GLU A 10 -13.30 22.31 -3.93
CA GLU A 10 -13.09 23.76 -3.78
C GLU A 10 -13.39 24.22 -2.35
N LYS A 11 -14.44 23.69 -1.74
CA LYS A 11 -14.85 24.04 -0.38
C LYS A 11 -13.93 23.44 0.69
N TYR A 12 -13.40 22.25 0.45
CA TYR A 12 -12.53 21.51 1.34
C TYR A 12 -11.27 21.08 0.59
N PRO A 13 -10.32 22.01 0.36
CA PRO A 13 -9.06 21.66 -0.27
C PRO A 13 -8.36 20.61 0.59
N SER A 14 -8.13 19.44 0.00
CA SER A 14 -7.40 18.35 0.64
C SER A 14 -5.90 18.63 0.57
N GLU A 15 -5.23 18.62 1.72
CA GLU A 15 -3.78 18.45 1.73
C GLU A 15 -3.48 16.98 1.46
N LYS A 16 -2.82 16.69 0.34
CA LYS A 16 -2.41 15.31 0.06
C LYS A 16 -1.39 14.88 1.11
N ALA A 17 -1.55 13.68 1.63
CA ALA A 17 -0.48 13.01 2.35
C ALA A 17 0.73 12.80 1.42
N THR A 18 1.88 12.49 1.98
CA THR A 18 3.15 12.28 1.27
C THR A 18 3.58 10.81 1.27
N VAL A 19 4.50 10.43 0.38
CA VAL A 19 5.14 9.10 0.44
C VAL A 19 5.78 8.82 1.80
N GLN A 20 6.35 9.83 2.46
CA GLN A 20 6.92 9.67 3.80
C GLN A 20 5.85 9.27 4.82
N GLU A 21 4.68 9.90 4.80
CA GLU A 21 3.57 9.55 5.70
C GLU A 21 2.99 8.17 5.38
N LEU A 22 2.94 7.78 4.10
CA LEU A 22 2.58 6.41 3.72
C LEU A 22 3.57 5.40 4.33
N VAL A 23 4.88 5.66 4.27
CA VAL A 23 5.87 4.76 4.84
C VAL A 23 5.90 4.83 6.38
N ASP A 24 5.52 5.94 7.00
CA ASP A 24 5.24 6.00 8.46
C ASP A 24 4.14 4.99 8.85
N HIS A 25 3.08 4.90 8.04
CA HIS A 25 2.03 3.90 8.23
C HIS A 25 2.55 2.47 8.06
N ILE A 26 3.42 2.21 7.07
CA ILE A 26 4.07 0.91 6.90
C ILE A 26 4.89 0.57 8.16
N ASP A 27 5.75 1.50 8.62
CA ASP A 27 6.57 1.31 9.83
C ASP A 27 5.73 0.99 11.05
N TYR A 28 4.64 1.73 11.26
CA TYR A 28 3.74 1.48 12.38
C TYR A 28 3.20 0.04 12.37
N VAL A 29 2.71 -0.43 11.22
CA VAL A 29 2.15 -1.80 11.12
C VAL A 29 3.26 -2.85 11.23
N VAL A 30 4.43 -2.63 10.61
CA VAL A 30 5.59 -3.52 10.75
C VAL A 30 6.02 -3.63 12.21
N ASN A 31 6.08 -2.53 12.96
CA ASN A 31 6.41 -2.53 14.38
C ASN A 31 5.34 -3.21 15.24
N LEU A 32 4.06 -3.10 14.86
CA LEU A 32 2.95 -3.65 15.62
C LEU A 32 2.80 -5.17 15.45
N ILE A 33 2.90 -5.68 14.22
CA ILE A 33 2.57 -7.08 13.90
C ILE A 33 3.66 -7.82 13.10
N GLY A 34 4.78 -7.16 12.77
CA GLY A 34 5.88 -7.76 12.03
C GLY A 34 5.72 -7.67 10.50
N VAL A 35 6.86 -7.58 9.81
CA VAL A 35 6.92 -7.38 8.35
C VAL A 35 6.27 -8.50 7.52
N ASP A 36 6.13 -9.71 8.06
CA ASP A 36 5.50 -10.84 7.36
C ASP A 36 3.99 -10.68 7.14
N HIS A 37 3.40 -9.60 7.67
CA HIS A 37 1.96 -9.32 7.69
C HIS A 37 1.57 -8.02 6.96
N VAL A 38 2.51 -7.38 6.26
CA VAL A 38 2.28 -6.09 5.58
C VAL A 38 2.30 -6.26 4.06
N GLY A 39 1.47 -5.49 3.35
CA GLY A 39 1.42 -5.40 1.90
C GLY A 39 0.98 -4.01 1.45
N ILE A 40 0.98 -3.77 0.12
CA ILE A 40 0.58 -2.48 -0.48
C ILE A 40 -0.71 -2.65 -1.29
N GLY A 41 -1.65 -1.73 -1.11
CA GLY A 41 -2.81 -1.52 -1.97
C GLY A 41 -3.07 -0.03 -2.09
N THR A 42 -2.94 0.53 -3.30
CA THR A 42 -2.89 1.98 -3.53
C THR A 42 -4.25 2.65 -3.62
N ASP A 43 -5.29 1.87 -3.93
CA ASP A 43 -6.63 2.38 -4.26
C ASP A 43 -6.63 3.42 -5.39
N PHE A 44 -5.66 3.31 -6.32
CA PHE A 44 -5.69 4.07 -7.57
C PHE A 44 -6.99 3.82 -8.33
N ASP A 45 -7.49 4.85 -9.01
CA ASP A 45 -8.83 4.93 -9.62
C ASP A 45 -10.01 4.82 -8.62
N GLY A 46 -9.74 4.62 -7.32
CA GLY A 46 -10.71 4.55 -6.22
C GLY A 46 -10.70 5.77 -5.28
N GLY A 47 -9.83 6.76 -5.52
CA GLY A 47 -9.63 7.93 -4.67
C GLY A 47 -8.28 7.96 -3.95
N GLY A 48 -7.45 6.93 -4.13
CA GLY A 48 -6.05 6.94 -3.72
C GLY A 48 -5.19 7.84 -4.61
N SER A 49 -4.19 8.47 -4.00
CA SER A 49 -3.10 9.25 -4.60
C SER A 49 -2.49 10.05 -3.45
N ILE A 50 -1.16 10.14 -3.41
CA ILE A 50 -0.42 10.93 -2.42
C ILE A 50 0.65 11.73 -3.15
N GLU A 51 1.15 12.80 -2.53
CA GLU A 51 2.28 13.55 -3.05
C GLU A 51 3.50 12.63 -3.17
N GLY A 52 4.04 12.53 -4.38
CA GLY A 52 5.15 11.64 -4.73
C GLY A 52 4.72 10.21 -5.07
N CYS A 53 3.43 9.90 -5.13
CA CYS A 53 2.92 8.66 -5.72
C CYS A 53 1.50 8.89 -6.26
N ASP A 54 1.40 9.70 -7.31
CA ASP A 54 0.13 10.08 -7.92
C ASP A 54 -0.49 8.97 -8.78
N ASP A 55 0.34 8.12 -9.39
CA ASP A 55 -0.09 6.99 -10.21
C ASP A 55 0.87 5.79 -10.17
N VAL A 56 0.56 4.76 -10.95
CA VAL A 56 1.33 3.50 -10.98
C VAL A 56 2.78 3.66 -11.44
N SER A 57 3.11 4.71 -12.19
CA SER A 57 4.49 4.98 -12.64
C SER A 57 5.40 5.46 -11.50
N GLU A 58 4.81 5.97 -10.41
CA GLU A 58 5.52 6.53 -9.25
C GLU A 58 5.66 5.56 -8.06
N LEU A 59 5.12 4.34 -8.16
CA LEU A 59 5.34 3.27 -7.17
C LEU A 59 6.82 3.05 -6.77
N PRO A 60 7.83 3.24 -7.64
CA PRO A 60 9.23 3.20 -7.23
C PRO A 60 9.60 4.16 -6.09
N ASN A 61 8.90 5.29 -5.93
CA ASN A 61 9.16 6.25 -4.86
C ASN A 61 8.89 5.66 -3.47
N ILE A 62 7.89 4.78 -3.34
CA ILE A 62 7.63 4.01 -2.10
C ILE A 62 8.82 3.10 -1.81
N THR A 63 9.35 2.44 -2.84
CA THR A 63 10.51 1.54 -2.70
C THR A 63 11.76 2.31 -2.28
N GLU A 64 12.00 3.49 -2.86
CA GLU A 64 13.10 4.36 -2.48
C GLU A 64 13.01 4.78 -1.01
N GLU A 65 11.82 5.19 -0.55
CA GLU A 65 11.61 5.58 0.84
C GLU A 65 11.80 4.40 1.81
N LEU A 66 11.34 3.19 1.46
CA LEU A 66 11.62 1.97 2.24
C LEU A 66 13.13 1.70 2.37
N PHE A 67 13.90 1.84 1.28
CA PHE A 67 15.37 1.73 1.35
C PHE A 67 15.98 2.82 2.22
N ARG A 68 15.51 4.06 2.11
CA ARG A 68 15.97 5.20 2.92
C ARG A 68 15.78 4.94 4.42
N ARG A 69 14.73 4.21 4.80
CA ARG A 69 14.44 3.81 6.18
C ARG A 69 15.15 2.54 6.64
N GLY A 70 15.96 1.93 5.78
CA GLY A 70 16.79 0.78 6.14
C GLY A 70 16.09 -0.57 6.04
N TYR A 71 14.95 -0.67 5.33
CA TYR A 71 14.39 -1.97 5.01
C TYR A 71 15.37 -2.77 4.15
N SER A 72 15.52 -4.05 4.47
CA SER A 72 16.31 -4.95 3.65
C SER A 72 15.57 -5.25 2.33
N GLU A 73 16.31 -5.61 1.28
CA GLU A 73 15.70 -6.06 0.01
C GLU A 73 14.72 -7.22 0.24
N LYS A 74 15.05 -8.12 1.17
CA LYS A 74 14.19 -9.25 1.55
C LYS A 74 12.87 -8.79 2.17
N ASP A 75 12.89 -7.74 2.99
CA ASP A 75 11.69 -7.18 3.61
C ASP A 75 10.84 -6.41 2.59
N ILE A 76 11.49 -5.67 1.69
CA ILE A 76 10.83 -4.99 0.57
C ILE A 76 10.15 -6.01 -0.35
N GLN A 77 10.80 -7.13 -0.68
CA GLN A 77 10.18 -8.23 -1.44
C GLN A 77 8.95 -8.83 -0.75
N LYS A 78 8.95 -8.90 0.58
CA LYS A 78 7.78 -9.35 1.36
C LYS A 78 6.62 -8.38 1.21
N ILE A 79 6.86 -7.10 1.44
CA ILE A 79 5.88 -6.02 1.35
C ILE A 79 5.27 -5.95 -0.05
N TRP A 80 6.09 -6.02 -1.10
CA TRP A 80 5.61 -5.90 -2.49
C TRP A 80 4.87 -7.13 -3.03
N GLY A 81 4.98 -8.30 -2.40
CA GLY A 81 4.31 -9.46 -2.97
C GLY A 81 4.48 -10.78 -2.23
N ALA A 82 5.61 -11.04 -1.57
CA ALA A 82 5.84 -12.37 -1.01
C ALA A 82 4.83 -12.70 0.11
N ASN A 83 4.38 -11.68 0.86
CA ASN A 83 3.36 -11.85 1.91
C ASN A 83 1.99 -12.20 1.35
N ILE A 84 1.50 -11.44 0.37
CA ILE A 84 0.20 -11.73 -0.26
C ILE A 84 0.24 -13.09 -0.97
N MET A 85 1.35 -13.43 -1.62
CA MET A 85 1.51 -14.74 -2.27
C MET A 85 1.56 -15.89 -1.26
N ARG A 86 2.15 -15.70 -0.07
CA ARG A 86 2.09 -16.67 1.04
C ARG A 86 0.65 -16.92 1.48
N VAL A 87 -0.13 -15.86 1.69
CA VAL A 87 -1.54 -15.95 2.10
C VAL A 87 -2.37 -16.61 1.00
N PHE A 88 -2.25 -16.15 -0.24
CA PHE A 88 -2.99 -16.66 -1.39
C PHE A 88 -2.78 -18.17 -1.59
N ARG A 89 -1.53 -18.64 -1.51
CA ARG A 89 -1.22 -20.08 -1.57
C ARG A 89 -1.93 -20.86 -0.47
N LYS A 90 -1.96 -20.35 0.77
CA LYS A 90 -2.62 -21.03 1.88
C LYS A 90 -4.14 -21.09 1.71
N VAL A 91 -4.74 -20.00 1.21
CA VAL A 91 -6.17 -19.96 0.88
C VAL A 91 -6.52 -21.02 -0.16
N VAL A 92 -5.73 -21.13 -1.23
CA VAL A 92 -5.92 -22.14 -2.28
C VAL A 92 -5.75 -23.57 -1.74
N GLU A 93 -4.78 -23.81 -0.85
CA GLU A 93 -4.58 -25.10 -0.19
C GLU A 93 -5.81 -25.51 0.63
N VAL A 94 -6.33 -24.60 1.46
CA VAL A 94 -7.52 -24.85 2.28
C VAL A 94 -8.74 -25.11 1.39
N ALA A 95 -8.96 -24.30 0.36
CA ALA A 95 -10.05 -24.49 -0.58
C ALA A 95 -10.04 -25.90 -1.22
N ARG A 96 -8.87 -26.44 -1.52
CA ARG A 96 -8.72 -27.82 -2.05
C ARG A 96 -9.00 -28.89 -1.01
N SER A 97 -8.67 -28.64 0.27
CA SER A 97 -8.91 -29.61 1.35
C SER A 97 -10.37 -29.73 1.76
N VAL A 98 -11.20 -28.71 1.51
CA VAL A 98 -12.63 -28.70 1.86
C VAL A 98 -13.55 -29.10 0.71
N GLY A 99 -13.02 -29.19 -0.52
CA GLY A 99 -13.77 -29.55 -1.74
C GLY A 99 -13.73 -31.05 -2.06
N ALA A 100 -14.01 -31.92 -1.09
CA ALA A 100 -14.22 -33.36 -1.28
C ALA A 100 -15.71 -33.72 -1.16
#